data_AF-A0A421CW20-F1
#
_entry.id   AF-A0A421CW20-F1
#
_cell.length_a   1.000
_cell.length_b   1.000
_cell.length_c   1.000
_cell.angle_alpha   90.00
_cell.angle_beta   90.00
_cell.angle_gamma   90.00
#
_symmetry.space_group_name_H-M   'P 1'
#
loop_
_entity.id
_entity.type
_entity.pdbx_description
1 polymer ?
#
loop_
_entity_poly.entity_id
_entity_poly.type
_entity_poly.pdbx_seq_one_letter_code
_entity_poly.pdbx_strand_id
1 'polypeptide(L)'
;MAQPAQPADSGDESPVLNHFFHDPSWPTPWSHPELNGTYTERWKRWRQQPWFRDDRRSAVRLIYAQDEHWPWGFFIYRTVYTPESDKVWSACLEKLDRYVHWEIDHVDGEAGDDGFPERLIRETYKNVILEDKERWDGASVEQIRQDFKDLVASRGAEIGVVVPRYSVYLAIDQHCLDSIMRAFEDPEERGGGPGKGFVLMIDPEVKLVIFDE
;
A
#
# COMPACT_ATOMS: atom_id res chain seq x y z
N MET A 1 19.53 -26.60 45.61
CA MET A 1 19.56 -25.25 45.03
C MET A 1 18.83 -25.33 43.70
N ALA A 2 17.65 -24.73 43.59
CA ALA A 2 16.85 -24.74 42.37
C ALA A 2 17.25 -23.54 41.51
N GLN A 3 17.53 -23.78 40.22
CA GLN A 3 17.70 -22.71 39.23
C GLN A 3 16.35 -21.99 39.03
N PRO A 4 16.32 -20.65 38.93
CA PRO A 4 15.11 -19.96 38.54
C PRO A 4 14.83 -20.24 37.07
N ALA A 5 13.60 -20.67 36.79
CA ALA A 5 13.08 -20.82 35.43
C ALA A 5 13.12 -19.47 34.72
N GLN A 6 13.67 -19.44 33.51
CA GLN A 6 13.51 -18.29 32.62
C GLN A 6 12.03 -18.15 32.25
N PRO A 7 11.48 -16.93 32.18
CA PRO A 7 10.13 -16.73 31.71
C PRO A 7 10.08 -17.19 30.25
N ALA A 8 9.11 -18.06 29.96
CA ALA A 8 8.74 -18.38 28.60
C ALA A 8 8.34 -17.07 27.92
N ASP A 9 9.08 -16.72 26.88
CA ASP A 9 8.69 -15.68 25.92
C ASP A 9 7.49 -16.22 25.15
N SER A 10 6.31 -16.13 25.77
CA SER A 10 5.04 -16.35 25.10
C SER A 10 4.85 -15.15 24.18
N GLY A 11 5.32 -15.29 22.94
CA GLY A 11 4.87 -14.51 21.80
C GLY A 11 3.38 -14.75 21.61
N ASP A 12 2.59 -14.14 22.48
CA ASP A 12 1.16 -13.94 22.27
C ASP A 12 1.09 -12.90 21.15
N GLU A 13 0.85 -13.37 19.93
CA GLU A 13 0.41 -12.50 18.84
C GLU A 13 -0.77 -11.69 19.39
N SER A 14 -0.57 -10.39 19.56
CA SER A 14 -1.61 -9.50 20.03
C SER A 14 -2.85 -9.75 19.15
N PRO A 15 -4.03 -10.09 19.70
CA PRO A 15 -5.24 -10.32 18.90
C PRO A 15 -5.63 -9.09 18.04
N VAL A 16 -5.02 -7.93 18.33
CA VAL A 16 -5.08 -6.71 17.52
C VAL A 16 -4.46 -6.93 16.13
N LEU A 17 -3.44 -7.78 15.99
CA LEU A 17 -2.74 -8.03 14.73
C LEU A 17 -3.61 -8.79 13.71
N ASN A 18 -4.56 -9.61 14.16
CA ASN A 18 -5.43 -10.40 13.27
C ASN A 18 -6.41 -9.55 12.45
N HIS A 19 -6.64 -8.28 12.84
CA HIS A 19 -7.52 -7.36 12.12
C HIS A 19 -6.82 -6.61 10.97
N PHE A 20 -5.50 -6.71 10.81
CA PHE A 20 -4.78 -6.03 9.73
C PHE A 20 -4.79 -6.79 8.40
N PHE A 21 -5.00 -8.11 8.43
CA PHE A 21 -4.86 -8.98 7.26
C PHE A 21 -6.07 -9.00 6.33
N HIS A 22 -7.16 -8.32 6.70
CA HIS A 22 -8.39 -8.31 5.90
C HIS A 22 -9.10 -6.97 6.02
N ASP A 23 -9.35 -6.33 4.88
CA ASP A 23 -10.30 -5.23 4.80
C ASP A 23 -11.72 -5.78 4.59
N PRO A 24 -12.75 -5.29 5.31
CA PRO A 24 -14.13 -5.74 5.13
C PRO A 24 -14.66 -5.61 3.69
N SER A 25 -14.06 -4.75 2.86
CA SER A 25 -14.39 -4.62 1.44
C SER A 25 -13.97 -5.82 0.59
N TRP A 26 -13.10 -6.70 1.09
CA TRP A 26 -12.63 -7.86 0.34
C TRP A 26 -13.59 -9.05 0.50
N PRO A 27 -13.86 -9.81 -0.58
CA PRO A 27 -14.83 -10.91 -0.54
C PRO A 27 -14.32 -12.12 0.26
N THR A 28 -13.00 -12.27 0.40
CA THR A 28 -12.39 -13.35 1.16
C THR A 28 -11.18 -12.83 1.97
N PRO A 29 -10.92 -13.43 3.15
CA PRO A 29 -9.66 -13.28 3.87
C PRO A 29 -8.48 -13.36 2.91
N TRP A 30 -7.62 -12.34 2.92
CA TRP A 30 -6.43 -12.37 2.09
C TRP A 30 -5.40 -13.29 2.72
N SER A 31 -4.72 -14.09 1.89
CA SER A 31 -3.65 -14.97 2.33
C SER A 31 -2.61 -15.12 1.23
N HIS A 32 -1.39 -15.45 1.63
CA HIS A 32 -0.30 -15.68 0.70
C HIS A 32 0.59 -16.83 1.22
N PRO A 33 0.95 -17.82 0.39
CA PRO A 33 1.72 -18.99 0.83
C PRO A 33 3.06 -18.63 1.51
N GLU A 34 3.75 -17.60 0.98
CA GLU A 34 5.01 -17.10 1.55
C GLU A 34 4.83 -16.39 2.90
N LEU A 35 3.59 -16.05 3.26
CA LEU A 35 3.26 -15.38 4.51
C LEU A 35 2.60 -16.31 5.55
N ASN A 36 2.55 -17.61 5.27
CA ASN A 36 2.08 -18.59 6.25
C ASN A 36 3.05 -18.77 7.43
N GLY A 37 2.50 -19.12 8.59
CA GLY A 37 3.24 -19.31 9.84
C GLY A 37 3.48 -18.00 10.59
N THR A 38 4.13 -18.10 11.75
CA THR A 38 4.46 -16.93 12.58
C THR A 38 5.51 -16.05 11.89
N TYR A 39 5.54 -14.76 12.22
CA TYR A 39 6.59 -13.85 11.77
C TYR A 39 8.00 -14.42 12.00
N THR A 40 8.24 -14.97 13.19
CA THR A 40 9.54 -15.55 13.56
C THR A 40 9.95 -16.70 12.64
N GLU A 41 9.02 -17.58 12.27
CA GLU A 41 9.29 -18.70 11.35
C GLU A 41 9.59 -18.20 9.93
N ARG A 42 8.78 -17.25 9.42
CA ARG A 42 9.01 -16.62 8.12
C ARG A 42 10.38 -15.95 8.05
N TRP A 43 10.70 -15.16 9.07
CA TRP A 43 11.97 -14.46 9.16
C TRP A 43 13.17 -15.42 9.20
N LYS A 44 13.08 -16.51 9.96
CA LYS A 44 14.10 -17.57 9.97
C LYS A 44 14.30 -18.20 8.60
N ARG A 45 13.22 -18.47 7.85
CA ARG A 45 13.27 -19.02 6.49
C ARG A 45 13.92 -18.03 5.51
N TRP A 46 13.49 -16.77 5.54
CA TRP A 46 14.00 -15.72 4.66
C TRP A 46 15.48 -15.42 4.91
N ARG A 47 15.94 -15.42 6.17
CA ARG A 47 17.36 -15.23 6.54
C ARG A 47 18.32 -16.23 5.92
N GLN A 48 17.84 -17.39 5.47
CA GLN A 48 18.63 -18.42 4.82
C GLN A 48 18.75 -18.20 3.31
N GLN A 49 17.98 -17.28 2.73
CA GLN A 49 17.94 -17.04 1.30
C GLN A 49 19.08 -16.11 0.82
N PRO A 50 19.61 -16.30 -0.39
CA PRO A 50 20.68 -15.46 -0.92
C PRO A 50 20.31 -13.98 -1.04
N TRP A 51 19.06 -13.68 -1.42
CA TRP A 51 18.57 -12.31 -1.61
C TRP A 51 18.44 -11.51 -0.31
N PHE A 52 18.36 -12.19 0.84
CA PHE A 52 18.03 -11.55 2.12
C PHE A 52 18.98 -10.41 2.46
N ARG A 53 20.28 -10.58 2.20
CA ARG A 53 21.27 -9.55 2.53
C ARG A 53 21.51 -8.54 1.42
N ASP A 54 20.79 -8.60 0.31
CA ASP A 54 20.95 -7.64 -0.78
C ASP A 54 20.12 -6.37 -0.51
N ASP A 55 20.64 -5.55 0.40
CA ASP A 55 20.04 -4.27 0.80
C ASP A 55 20.10 -3.20 -0.30
N ARG A 56 20.62 -3.50 -1.49
CA ARG A 56 20.57 -2.61 -2.65
C ARG A 56 19.23 -2.70 -3.37
N ARG A 57 18.49 -3.79 -3.19
CA ARG A 57 17.20 -4.02 -3.81
C ARG A 57 16.09 -3.35 -3.02
N SER A 58 15.35 -2.48 -3.68
CA SER A 58 14.18 -1.77 -3.16
C SER A 58 13.12 -2.75 -2.65
N ALA A 59 12.91 -3.87 -3.34
CA ALA A 59 11.97 -4.91 -2.89
C ALA A 59 12.38 -5.55 -1.55
N VAL A 60 13.67 -5.81 -1.34
CA VAL A 60 14.19 -6.36 -0.06
C VAL A 60 14.01 -5.36 1.07
N ARG A 61 14.31 -4.08 0.83
CA ARG A 61 14.06 -3.00 1.81
C ARG A 61 12.59 -2.90 2.15
N LEU A 62 11.71 -3.01 1.17
CA LEU A 62 10.27 -2.95 1.40
C LEU A 62 9.79 -4.15 2.23
N ILE A 63 10.27 -5.37 1.95
CA ILE A 63 9.98 -6.56 2.77
C ILE A 63 10.35 -6.33 4.24
N TYR A 64 11.49 -5.71 4.51
CA TYR A 64 11.92 -5.36 5.87
C TYR A 64 11.09 -4.27 6.52
N ALA A 65 10.59 -3.31 5.74
CA ALA A 65 9.69 -2.31 6.25
C ALA A 65 8.31 -2.89 6.59
N GLN A 66 7.82 -3.89 5.86
CA GLN A 66 6.49 -4.49 6.08
C GLN A 66 6.46 -5.50 7.25
N ASP A 67 7.17 -5.21 8.35
CA ASP A 67 7.41 -6.03 9.54
C ASP A 67 6.09 -6.49 10.20
N GLU A 68 5.43 -7.50 9.61
CA GLU A 68 4.08 -8.05 9.91
C GLU A 68 2.86 -7.42 9.21
N HIS A 69 3.04 -6.42 8.35
CA HIS A 69 1.93 -5.59 7.88
C HIS A 69 1.46 -5.87 6.44
N TRP A 70 1.31 -7.14 6.11
CA TRP A 70 0.85 -7.59 4.80
C TRP A 70 -0.68 -7.75 4.73
N PRO A 71 -1.28 -7.64 3.53
CA PRO A 71 -0.68 -7.18 2.27
C PRO A 71 -0.39 -5.69 2.33
N TRP A 72 0.60 -5.22 1.57
CA TRP A 72 0.87 -3.78 1.44
C TRP A 72 -0.01 -3.16 0.36
N GLY A 73 0.03 -1.83 0.22
CA GLY A 73 -0.76 -1.06 -0.75
C GLY A 73 -1.28 0.23 -0.12
N PHE A 74 -2.21 0.89 -0.81
CA PHE A 74 -2.75 2.17 -0.36
C PHE A 74 -4.23 2.08 0.00
N PHE A 75 -4.70 2.93 0.92
CA PHE A 75 -6.08 3.37 0.87
C PHE A 75 -6.22 4.39 -0.25
N ILE A 76 -7.21 4.19 -1.13
CA ILE A 76 -7.48 5.07 -2.26
C ILE A 76 -8.89 5.63 -2.08
N TYR A 77 -8.97 6.92 -1.78
CA TYR A 77 -10.22 7.67 -1.72
C TYR A 77 -10.65 8.08 -3.12
N ARG A 78 -11.87 7.70 -3.50
CA ARG A 78 -12.57 8.28 -4.64
C ARG A 78 -13.29 9.54 -4.19
N THR A 79 -12.99 10.67 -4.83
CA THR A 79 -13.57 11.97 -4.47
C THR A 79 -14.37 12.61 -5.61
N VAL A 80 -14.58 11.86 -6.69
CA VAL A 80 -15.31 12.29 -7.88
C VAL A 80 -16.33 11.24 -8.30
N TYR A 81 -17.59 11.66 -8.45
CA TYR A 81 -18.72 10.76 -8.74
C TYR A 81 -19.66 11.31 -9.81
N THR A 82 -19.09 11.87 -10.88
CA THR A 82 -19.83 12.31 -12.07
C THR A 82 -20.21 11.11 -12.95
N PRO A 83 -21.27 11.20 -13.77
CA PRO A 83 -21.61 10.13 -14.71
C PRO A 83 -20.47 9.77 -15.68
N GLU A 84 -19.59 10.72 -15.97
CA GLU A 84 -18.40 10.54 -16.80
C GLU A 84 -17.30 9.80 -16.02
N SER A 85 -17.05 10.19 -14.76
CA SER A 85 -16.05 9.51 -13.93
C SER A 85 -16.44 8.06 -13.64
N ASP A 86 -17.72 7.79 -13.42
CA ASP A 86 -18.26 6.44 -13.19
C ASP A 86 -17.92 5.48 -14.34
N LYS A 87 -17.91 5.96 -15.58
CA LYS A 87 -17.63 5.13 -16.76
C LYS A 87 -16.17 4.69 -16.88
N VAL A 88 -15.25 5.48 -16.33
CA VAL A 88 -13.80 5.26 -16.50
C VAL A 88 -13.10 4.87 -15.19
N TRP A 89 -13.81 4.87 -14.06
CA TRP A 89 -13.24 4.61 -12.75
C TRP A 89 -12.48 3.28 -12.66
N SER A 90 -13.10 2.18 -13.09
CA SER A 90 -12.44 0.86 -13.08
C SER A 90 -11.17 0.85 -13.95
N ALA A 91 -11.23 1.45 -15.14
CA ALA A 91 -10.07 1.55 -16.03
C ALA A 91 -8.95 2.41 -15.43
N CYS A 92 -9.29 3.44 -14.67
CA CYS A 92 -8.31 4.25 -13.94
C CYS A 92 -7.58 3.43 -12.88
N LEU A 93 -8.30 2.62 -12.09
CA LEU A 93 -7.69 1.76 -11.07
C LEU A 93 -6.80 0.68 -11.71
N GLU A 94 -7.27 0.02 -12.78
CA GLU A 94 -6.49 -0.97 -13.52
C GLU A 94 -5.19 -0.37 -14.09
N LYS A 95 -5.26 0.87 -14.58
CA LYS A 95 -4.10 1.59 -15.11
C LYS A 95 -3.11 1.95 -14.00
N LEU A 96 -3.61 2.41 -12.85
CA LEU A 96 -2.77 2.67 -11.67
C LEU A 96 -2.03 1.40 -11.22
N ASP A 97 -2.76 0.28 -11.07
CA ASP A 97 -2.18 -1.00 -10.67
C ASP A 97 -1.10 -1.46 -11.67
N ARG A 98 -1.35 -1.30 -12.98
CA ARG A 98 -0.38 -1.63 -14.02
C ARG A 98 0.92 -0.84 -13.88
N TYR A 99 0.82 0.47 -13.63
CA TYR A 99 2.00 1.32 -13.44
C TYR A 99 2.77 0.95 -12.18
N VAL A 100 2.08 0.63 -11.08
CA VAL A 100 2.74 0.17 -9.84
C VAL A 100 3.45 -1.17 -10.06
N HIS A 101 2.81 -2.13 -10.72
CA HIS A 101 3.43 -3.41 -11.07
C HIS A 101 4.65 -3.24 -11.97
N TRP A 102 4.58 -2.34 -12.95
CA TRP A 102 5.73 -2.03 -13.79
C TRP A 102 6.88 -1.41 -13.00
N GLU A 103 6.62 -0.43 -12.13
CA GLU A 103 7.66 0.17 -11.28
C GLU A 103 8.31 -0.89 -10.37
N ILE A 104 7.54 -1.83 -9.79
CA ILE A 104 8.08 -2.94 -8.98
C ILE A 104 9.07 -3.79 -9.79
N ASP A 105 8.73 -4.10 -11.05
CA ASP A 105 9.57 -4.94 -11.90
C ASP A 105 10.83 -4.22 -12.42
N HIS A 106 10.85 -2.87 -12.42
CA HIS A 106 11.88 -2.07 -13.10
C HIS A 106 12.69 -1.12 -12.21
N VAL A 107 12.28 -0.88 -10.96
CA VAL A 107 12.90 0.12 -10.06
C VAL A 107 14.40 -0.09 -9.89
N ASP A 108 14.85 -1.34 -9.81
CA ASP A 108 16.26 -1.71 -9.63
C ASP A 108 16.92 -2.26 -10.92
N GLY A 109 16.22 -2.18 -12.07
CA GLY A 109 16.63 -2.82 -13.33
C GLY A 109 16.22 -4.31 -13.41
N GLU A 110 16.94 -5.10 -14.21
CA GLU A 110 16.67 -6.56 -14.26
C GLU A 110 16.86 -7.18 -12.87
N ALA A 111 15.83 -7.88 -12.40
CA ALA A 111 15.92 -8.65 -11.17
C ALA A 111 17.17 -9.54 -11.23
N GLY A 112 17.97 -9.54 -10.15
CA GLY A 112 19.09 -10.48 -10.05
C GLY A 112 18.62 -11.94 -10.15
N ASP A 113 19.54 -12.89 -10.17
CA ASP A 113 19.27 -14.34 -10.39
C ASP A 113 18.09 -14.93 -9.58
N ASP A 114 17.70 -14.29 -8.48
CA ASP A 114 16.49 -14.59 -7.72
C ASP A 114 15.52 -13.41 -7.70
N GLY A 115 14.46 -13.48 -8.51
CA GLY A 115 13.34 -12.52 -8.55
C GLY A 115 12.28 -12.72 -7.46
N PHE A 116 12.58 -13.47 -6.39
CA PHE A 116 11.65 -13.68 -5.27
C PHE A 116 11.18 -12.38 -4.60
N PRO A 117 12.06 -11.44 -4.23
CA PRO A 117 11.63 -10.21 -3.58
C PRO A 117 10.60 -9.40 -4.37
N GLU A 118 10.85 -9.13 -5.66
CA GLU A 118 9.95 -8.34 -6.51
C GLU A 118 8.63 -9.08 -6.72
N ARG A 119 8.68 -10.39 -6.96
CA ARG A 119 7.47 -11.21 -7.06
C ARG A 119 6.65 -11.15 -5.77
N LEU A 120 7.28 -11.30 -4.60
CA LEU A 120 6.57 -11.23 -3.32
C LEU A 120 5.93 -9.85 -3.13
N ILE A 121 6.66 -8.77 -3.39
CA ILE A 121 6.12 -7.41 -3.34
C ILE A 121 4.94 -7.27 -4.31
N ARG A 122 5.08 -7.73 -5.55
CA ARG A 122 4.02 -7.68 -6.55
C ARG A 122 2.76 -8.44 -6.12
N GLU A 123 2.91 -9.68 -5.68
CA GLU A 123 1.80 -10.58 -5.31
C GLU A 123 1.08 -10.14 -4.03
N THR A 124 1.76 -9.37 -3.19
CA THR A 124 1.23 -8.85 -1.93
C THR A 124 0.79 -7.39 -2.02
N TYR A 125 0.85 -6.78 -3.21
CA TYR A 125 0.26 -5.47 -3.48
C TYR A 125 -1.25 -5.58 -3.54
N LYS A 126 -1.93 -4.87 -2.64
CA LYS A 126 -3.40 -4.83 -2.58
C LYS A 126 -3.89 -3.50 -2.03
N ASN A 127 -4.52 -2.71 -2.90
CA ASN A 127 -5.17 -1.48 -2.49
C ASN A 127 -6.49 -1.75 -1.75
N VAL A 128 -6.90 -0.79 -0.93
CA VAL A 128 -8.26 -0.69 -0.39
C VAL A 128 -8.91 0.52 -1.02
N ILE A 129 -9.98 0.29 -1.78
CA ILE A 129 -10.71 1.35 -2.45
C ILE A 129 -11.82 1.83 -1.52
N LEU A 130 -11.82 3.12 -1.23
CA LEU A 130 -12.79 3.80 -0.38
C LEU A 130 -13.75 4.57 -1.30
N GLU A 131 -14.92 3.99 -1.53
CA GLU A 131 -16.01 4.57 -2.34
C GLU A 131 -17.27 4.80 -1.49
N ASP A 132 -17.56 6.07 -1.22
CA ASP A 132 -18.76 6.53 -0.53
C ASP A 132 -19.09 7.92 -1.07
N LYS A 133 -20.03 7.97 -2.02
CA LYS A 133 -20.43 9.20 -2.70
C LYS A 133 -21.00 10.23 -1.73
N GLU A 134 -21.80 9.80 -0.76
CA GLU A 134 -22.45 10.72 0.18
C GLU A 134 -21.42 11.40 1.09
N ARG A 135 -20.32 10.70 1.37
CA ARG A 135 -19.27 11.16 2.28
C ARG A 135 -18.13 11.90 1.58
N TRP A 136 -17.76 11.51 0.36
CA TRP A 136 -16.51 11.95 -0.26
C TRP A 136 -16.64 12.65 -1.62
N ASP A 137 -17.84 12.78 -2.20
CA ASP A 137 -18.01 13.52 -3.46
C ASP A 137 -17.66 15.01 -3.29
N GLY A 138 -16.59 15.44 -3.96
CA GLY A 138 -16.04 16.79 -3.83
C GLY A 138 -15.40 17.10 -2.47
N ALA A 139 -15.09 16.10 -1.65
CA ALA A 139 -14.46 16.32 -0.35
C ALA A 139 -13.07 16.95 -0.48
N SER A 140 -12.75 17.88 0.42
CA SER A 140 -11.43 18.51 0.47
C SER A 140 -10.37 17.56 1.02
N VAL A 141 -9.10 17.88 0.76
CA VAL A 141 -7.95 17.16 1.31
C VAL A 141 -8.02 17.09 2.84
N GLU A 142 -8.47 18.17 3.51
CA GLU A 142 -8.61 18.25 4.96
C GLU A 142 -9.69 17.30 5.49
N GLN A 143 -10.82 17.22 4.80
CA GLN A 143 -11.91 16.32 5.18
C GLN A 143 -11.46 14.86 5.09
N ILE A 144 -10.81 14.49 3.98
CA ILE A 144 -10.27 13.14 3.78
C ILE A 144 -9.13 12.85 4.77
N ARG A 145 -8.32 13.86 5.11
CA ARG A 145 -7.24 13.70 6.10
C ARG A 145 -7.80 13.34 7.47
N GLN A 146 -8.87 14.02 7.90
CA GLN A 146 -9.52 13.70 9.16
C GLN A 146 -10.20 12.33 9.10
N ASP A 147 -10.88 12.04 8.00
CA ASP A 147 -11.50 10.74 7.74
C ASP A 147 -10.52 9.58 7.87
N PHE A 148 -9.35 9.73 7.25
CA PHE A 148 -8.27 8.76 7.31
C PHE A 148 -7.79 8.56 8.74
N LYS A 149 -7.56 9.65 9.49
CA LYS A 149 -7.19 9.58 10.92
C LYS A 149 -8.19 8.78 11.74
N ASP A 150 -9.47 9.05 11.54
CA ASP A 150 -10.55 8.36 12.25
C ASP A 150 -10.63 6.88 11.83
N LEU A 151 -10.42 6.58 10.54
CA LEU A 151 -10.36 5.22 10.02
C LEU A 151 -9.21 4.43 10.64
N VAL A 152 -8.00 4.98 10.67
CA VAL A 152 -6.82 4.33 11.25
C VAL A 152 -7.03 4.08 12.75
N ALA A 153 -7.50 5.10 13.48
CA ALA A 153 -7.82 4.98 14.90
C ALA A 153 -8.92 3.92 15.18
N SER A 154 -9.95 3.86 14.33
CA SER A 154 -11.04 2.86 14.47
C SER A 154 -10.55 1.41 14.32
N ARG A 155 -9.40 1.21 13.67
CA ARG A 155 -8.74 -0.10 13.51
C ARG A 155 -7.75 -0.41 14.63
N GLY A 156 -7.66 0.45 15.65
CA GLY A 156 -6.72 0.29 16.76
C GLY A 156 -5.26 0.50 16.35
N ALA A 157 -5.03 1.25 15.26
CA ALA A 157 -3.72 1.54 14.72
C ALA A 157 -3.35 3.01 14.92
N GLU A 158 -2.06 3.31 14.81
CA GLU A 158 -1.54 4.68 14.80
C GLU A 158 -0.93 5.01 13.44
N ILE A 159 -1.02 6.28 13.05
CA ILE A 159 -0.40 6.77 11.82
C ILE A 159 1.12 6.74 11.97
N GLY A 160 1.81 6.34 10.91
CA GLY A 160 3.27 6.24 10.91
C GLY A 160 3.81 4.94 11.50
N VAL A 161 2.96 4.01 11.94
CA VAL A 161 3.34 2.61 12.13
C VAL A 161 3.59 2.00 10.75
N VAL A 162 4.70 1.29 10.60
CA VAL A 162 5.46 1.00 9.37
C VAL A 162 4.68 0.17 8.34
N VAL A 163 3.69 0.79 7.70
CA VAL A 163 2.92 0.25 6.57
C VAL A 163 2.58 1.41 5.65
N PRO A 164 2.84 1.33 4.33
CA PRO A 164 2.42 2.34 3.37
C PRO A 164 0.93 2.68 3.54
N ARG A 165 0.10 1.64 3.80
CA ARG A 165 -1.34 1.75 4.02
C ARG A 165 -1.73 2.65 5.20
N TYR A 166 -0.92 2.75 6.24
CA TYR A 166 -1.22 3.57 7.43
C TYR A 166 -0.32 4.81 7.55
N SER A 167 0.57 5.00 6.58
CA SER A 167 1.50 6.14 6.53
C SER A 167 1.02 7.22 5.56
N VAL A 168 0.47 6.84 4.42
CA VAL A 168 -0.05 7.76 3.40
C VAL A 168 -1.33 7.17 2.79
N TYR A 169 -2.17 8.05 2.22
CA TYR A 169 -3.30 7.63 1.40
C TYR A 169 -3.28 8.34 0.04
N LEU A 170 -3.96 7.74 -0.92
CA LEU A 170 -4.16 8.33 -2.23
C LEU A 170 -5.57 8.92 -2.30
N ALA A 171 -5.71 10.07 -2.93
CA ALA A 171 -7.00 10.64 -3.31
C ALA A 171 -7.04 10.83 -4.83
N ILE A 172 -8.12 10.37 -5.45
CA ILE A 172 -8.37 10.53 -6.88
C ILE A 172 -9.56 11.47 -7.06
N ASP A 173 -9.26 12.72 -7.38
CA ASP A 173 -10.22 13.72 -7.83
C ASP A 173 -10.37 13.71 -9.35
N GLN A 174 -11.20 14.62 -9.90
CA GLN A 174 -11.40 14.71 -11.34
C GLN A 174 -10.10 14.99 -12.10
N HIS A 175 -9.18 15.79 -11.55
CA HIS A 175 -7.92 16.13 -12.20
C HIS A 175 -6.98 14.92 -12.27
N CYS A 176 -6.90 14.14 -11.20
CA CYS A 176 -6.13 12.90 -11.15
C CYS A 176 -6.70 11.88 -12.14
N LEU A 177 -8.03 11.67 -12.12
CA LEU A 177 -8.71 10.74 -13.01
C LEU A 177 -8.41 11.07 -14.48
N ASP A 178 -8.66 12.33 -14.85
CA ASP A 178 -8.38 12.85 -16.19
C ASP A 178 -6.91 12.68 -16.60
N SER A 179 -5.98 12.95 -15.66
CA SER A 179 -4.54 12.85 -15.88
C SER A 179 -4.11 11.39 -16.13
N ILE A 180 -4.57 10.46 -15.28
CA ILE A 180 -4.30 9.02 -15.40
C ILE A 180 -4.88 8.48 -16.72
N MET A 181 -6.12 8.85 -17.05
CA MET A 181 -6.77 8.35 -18.26
C MET A 181 -6.12 8.88 -19.55
N ARG A 182 -5.48 10.07 -19.51
CA ARG A 182 -4.72 10.60 -20.65
C ARG A 182 -3.31 10.03 -20.77
N ALA A 183 -2.72 9.54 -19.69
CA ALA A 183 -1.37 8.99 -19.70
C ALA A 183 -1.23 7.80 -20.68
N PHE A 184 0.00 7.44 -21.03
CA PHE A 184 0.27 6.27 -21.87
C PHE A 184 -0.37 5.00 -21.30
N GLU A 185 -0.87 4.14 -22.18
CA GLU A 185 -1.49 2.88 -21.76
C GLU A 185 -0.44 1.90 -21.23
N ASP A 186 0.70 1.84 -21.91
CA ASP A 186 1.88 1.09 -21.49
C ASP A 186 2.89 2.02 -20.78
N PRO A 187 3.32 1.73 -19.55
CA PRO A 187 4.34 2.51 -18.85
C PRO A 187 5.71 2.55 -19.55
N GLU A 188 5.99 1.63 -20.48
CA GLU A 188 7.22 1.65 -21.29
C GLU A 188 7.18 2.64 -22.46
N GLU A 189 5.98 3.07 -22.87
CA GLU A 189 5.82 3.95 -24.02
C GLU A 189 6.51 5.31 -23.79
N ARG A 190 7.27 5.74 -24.81
CA ARG A 190 7.95 7.03 -24.86
C ARG A 190 7.53 7.77 -26.14
N GLY A 191 7.14 9.05 -26.02
CA GLY A 191 6.75 9.86 -27.18
C GLY A 191 6.24 11.26 -26.83
N GLY A 192 5.80 12.03 -27.83
CA GLY A 192 5.23 13.37 -27.67
C GLY A 192 3.76 13.40 -27.22
N GLY A 193 3.24 12.28 -26.71
CA GLY A 193 1.88 12.15 -26.16
C GLY A 193 1.76 12.73 -24.75
N PRO A 194 0.58 12.61 -24.11
CA PRO A 194 0.41 13.00 -22.72
C PRO A 194 1.37 12.16 -21.88
N GLY A 195 2.21 12.83 -21.08
CA GLY A 195 3.25 12.18 -20.28
C GLY A 195 2.69 11.29 -19.15
N LYS A 196 3.43 11.17 -18.05
CA LYS A 196 3.00 10.41 -16.88
C LYS A 196 1.77 11.06 -16.22
N GLY A 197 0.77 10.26 -15.86
CA GLY A 197 -0.35 10.69 -15.03
C GLY A 197 0.10 10.98 -13.59
N PHE A 198 -0.75 11.62 -12.79
CA PHE A 198 -0.47 11.88 -11.38
C PHE A 198 -1.68 11.52 -10.50
N VAL A 199 -1.38 11.25 -9.22
CA VAL A 199 -2.35 11.01 -8.14
C VAL A 199 -1.94 11.84 -6.93
N LEU A 200 -2.90 12.30 -6.12
CA LEU A 200 -2.60 12.98 -4.86
C LEU A 200 -2.20 11.93 -3.82
N MET A 201 -0.92 11.90 -3.48
CA MET A 201 -0.41 11.15 -2.32
C MET A 201 -0.32 12.09 -1.13
N ILE A 202 -1.06 11.81 -0.07
CA ILE A 202 -1.21 12.71 1.07
C ILE A 202 -0.63 12.06 2.32
N ASP A 203 0.31 12.77 2.93
CA ASP A 203 0.78 12.51 4.28
C ASP A 203 -0.25 13.11 5.28
N PRO A 204 -0.85 12.30 6.15
CA PRO A 204 -1.85 12.75 7.10
C PRO A 204 -1.27 13.60 8.25
N GLU A 205 0.03 13.56 8.51
CA GLU A 205 0.72 14.31 9.56
C GLU A 205 1.26 15.66 9.08
N VAL A 206 1.54 15.81 7.79
CA VAL A 206 1.97 17.09 7.22
C VAL A 206 0.77 18.02 7.03
N LYS A 207 0.71 19.10 7.82
CA LYS A 207 -0.20 20.23 7.56
C LYS A 207 0.34 21.05 6.39
N LEU A 208 -0.46 21.22 5.35
CA LEU A 208 -0.19 22.22 4.31
C LEU A 208 -0.29 23.61 4.97
N VAL A 209 0.85 24.26 5.19
CA VAL A 209 0.89 25.68 5.52
C VAL A 209 0.76 26.42 4.19
N ILE A 210 -0.46 26.88 3.89
CA ILE A 210 -0.68 27.79 2.77
C ILE A 210 -0.20 29.17 3.24
N PHE A 211 0.84 29.69 2.60
CA PHE A 211 1.16 31.11 2.71
C PHE A 211 0.21 31.85 1.77
N ASP A 212 -0.72 32.62 2.32
CA ASP A 212 -1.43 33.66 1.55
C ASP A 212 -0.40 34.77 1.23
N GLU A 213 -0.21 35.07 -0.06
CA GLU A 213 0.42 36.32 -0.53
C GLU A 213 -0.59 37.48 -0.56
#